data_AF-A0A7C9NV69-F1
#
_entry.id   AF-A0A7C9NV69-F1
#
_cell.length_a   1.000
_cell.length_b   1.000
_cell.length_c   1.000
_cell.angle_alpha   90.00
_cell.angle_beta   90.00
_cell.angle_gamma   90.00
#
_symmetry.space_group_name_H-M   'P 1'
#
loop_
_entity.id
_entity.type
_entity.pdbx_description
1 polymer ?
#
loop_
_entity_poly.entity_id
_entity_poly.type
_entity_poly.pdbx_seq_one_letter_code
_entity_poly.pdbx_strand_id
1 'polypeptide(L)'
;MQAHGGFAGGGGADGAGGELAARKRPQASLDAPFGPQGAPLPCVAYLYDGTAEGLFSAIFDAYVFHEDPEDFFCDGSYQPRLGQSSRVIATDEEKALRVRRGLVRVGGSKVFRAALHASLSDEPQAGAAVYRFVRYVMDDLGKRPSSARPSVMGQLAHPCVAPVASLERQVLNEAHRMKQFLRFRQKEGGLWVAVCNSNANVIPLVMDHFSGRFNTQPFAIYDEVHRVVGISQDGRWRLSRASAEAELADCAAEELMAQAWCVYYDSASIDVRYHPELRRQFMPMRLWGNITEMSRPRAHAIGEAALSGLPNAAALIDG
;
A
#
# COMPACT_ATOMS: atom_id res chain seq x y z
N MET A 1 19.86 19.14 1.06
CA MET A 1 19.60 20.60 0.97
C MET A 1 18.25 20.83 1.63
N GLN A 2 18.28 21.40 2.84
CA GLN A 2 17.12 21.55 3.73
C GLN A 2 16.19 22.67 3.22
N ALA A 3 14.88 22.53 3.44
CA ALA A 3 13.95 23.64 3.35
C ALA A 3 12.93 23.54 4.50
N HIS A 4 13.11 24.42 5.48
CA HIS A 4 12.10 24.85 6.44
C HIS A 4 11.05 25.72 5.72
N GLY A 5 9.80 25.67 6.16
CA GLY A 5 8.76 26.63 5.75
C GLY A 5 7.61 26.60 6.75
N GLY A 6 7.62 27.56 7.68
CA GLY A 6 6.56 27.78 8.67
C GLY A 6 5.30 28.40 8.06
N PHE A 7 4.17 28.17 8.73
CA PHE A 7 2.85 28.66 8.34
C PHE A 7 2.44 29.84 9.23
N ALA A 8 2.00 30.92 8.60
CA ALA A 8 1.47 32.12 9.27
C ALA A 8 -0.05 31.99 9.49
N GLY A 9 -0.51 32.56 10.61
CA GLY A 9 -1.91 32.56 11.03
C GLY A 9 -2.70 33.82 10.68
N GLY A 10 -4.02 33.70 10.85
CA GLY A 10 -5.07 34.71 10.77
C GLY A 10 -6.36 34.02 10.31
N GLY A 11 -7.54 34.09 10.92
CA GLY A 11 -8.07 34.92 12.00
C GLY A 11 -9.53 35.25 11.67
N GLY A 12 -10.50 34.63 12.36
CA GLY A 12 -11.78 35.26 12.74
C GLY A 12 -13.07 35.05 11.91
N ALA A 13 -14.05 34.40 12.57
CA ALA A 13 -15.45 34.80 12.77
C ALA A 13 -16.63 34.15 11.99
N ASP A 14 -17.42 33.40 12.77
CA ASP A 14 -18.89 33.32 12.92
C ASP A 14 -19.87 32.92 11.81
N GLY A 15 -20.68 31.89 12.12
CA GLY A 15 -22.15 32.03 12.05
C GLY A 15 -22.96 30.85 11.47
N ALA A 16 -23.79 30.25 12.34
CA ALA A 16 -25.10 29.61 12.09
C ALA A 16 -25.21 28.14 11.57
N GLY A 17 -25.47 27.23 12.52
CA GLY A 17 -26.77 26.54 12.69
C GLY A 17 -27.32 25.66 11.56
N GLY A 18 -27.36 24.34 11.79
CA GLY A 18 -28.09 23.38 10.95
C GLY A 18 -27.98 21.95 11.47
N GLU A 19 -28.74 21.66 12.52
CA GLU A 19 -28.82 20.37 13.19
C GLU A 19 -29.57 19.34 12.31
N LEU A 20 -28.86 18.33 11.78
CA LEU A 20 -29.47 17.12 11.24
C LEU A 20 -28.85 15.89 11.92
N ALA A 21 -29.68 15.21 12.70
CA ALA A 21 -29.34 14.07 13.55
C ALA A 21 -28.68 12.92 12.77
N ALA A 22 -27.36 12.80 12.90
CA ALA A 22 -26.62 11.60 12.51
C ALA A 22 -26.92 10.48 13.51
N ARG A 23 -27.57 9.42 13.01
CA ARG A 23 -27.85 8.20 13.76
C ARG A 23 -26.52 7.61 14.29
N LYS A 24 -26.34 7.64 15.61
CA LYS A 24 -25.26 6.94 16.33
C LYS A 24 -25.21 5.48 15.86
N ARG A 25 -24.11 5.10 15.19
CA ARG A 25 -23.75 3.68 14.99
C ARG A 25 -23.40 3.07 16.36
N PRO A 26 -23.70 1.78 16.57
CA PRO A 26 -23.52 1.14 17.87
C PRO A 26 -22.04 1.07 18.20
N GLN A 27 -21.68 1.74 19.29
CA GLN A 27 -20.39 1.61 19.94
C GLN A 27 -20.40 0.25 20.63
N ALA A 28 -19.87 -0.77 19.96
CA ALA A 28 -19.56 -2.03 20.61
C ALA A 28 -18.59 -1.71 21.75
N SER A 29 -19.03 -1.97 22.97
CA SER A 29 -18.30 -1.80 24.21
C SER A 29 -16.99 -2.58 24.13
N LEU A 30 -15.90 -1.87 23.84
CA LEU A 30 -14.52 -2.31 24.04
C LEU A 30 -14.22 -2.25 25.54
N ASP A 31 -14.84 -3.13 26.32
CA ASP A 31 -14.39 -3.40 27.68
C ASP A 31 -13.16 -4.32 27.59
N ALA A 32 -12.02 -3.74 27.21
CA ALA A 32 -10.73 -4.36 27.38
C ALA A 32 -10.30 -4.23 28.85
N PRO A 33 -9.66 -5.25 29.45
CA PRO A 33 -9.03 -5.08 30.75
C PRO A 33 -7.87 -4.10 30.58
N PHE A 34 -8.11 -2.83 30.92
CA PHE A 34 -7.05 -1.84 31.07
C PHE A 34 -6.15 -2.31 32.23
N GLY A 35 -5.06 -3.01 31.92
CA GLY A 35 -3.98 -3.17 32.87
C GLY A 35 -3.46 -1.80 33.33
N PRO A 36 -2.92 -1.68 34.55
CA PRO A 36 -2.41 -0.41 35.05
C PRO A 36 -1.37 0.15 34.09
N GLN A 37 -1.49 1.44 33.76
CA GLN A 37 -0.57 2.14 32.86
C GLN A 37 0.87 1.98 33.40
N GLY A 38 1.68 1.16 32.70
CA GLY A 38 3.10 0.96 33.00
C GLY A 38 3.50 -0.39 33.58
N ALA A 39 2.57 -1.32 33.87
CA ALA A 39 2.95 -2.69 34.23
C ALA A 39 3.01 -3.60 32.97
N PRO A 40 3.98 -4.51 32.88
CA PRO A 40 4.09 -5.45 31.76
C PRO A 40 2.87 -6.37 31.73
N LEU A 41 2.21 -6.45 30.58
CA LEU A 41 1.07 -7.35 30.37
C LEU A 41 1.56 -8.75 29.95
N PRO A 42 1.09 -9.84 30.59
CA PRO A 42 1.37 -11.19 30.13
C PRO A 42 0.60 -11.49 28.83
N CYS A 43 1.27 -12.10 27.84
CA CYS A 43 0.68 -12.47 26.54
C CYS A 43 -0.05 -11.28 25.88
N VAL A 44 0.73 -10.25 25.51
CA VAL A 44 0.21 -8.99 24.97
C VAL A 44 0.25 -8.97 23.44
N ALA A 45 -0.87 -8.58 22.83
CA ALA A 45 -0.97 -8.24 21.41
C ALA A 45 -0.88 -6.72 21.24
N TYR A 46 -0.09 -6.27 20.26
CA TYR A 46 0.05 -4.86 19.95
C TYR A 46 -0.83 -4.48 18.78
N LEU A 47 -1.69 -3.49 18.98
CA LEU A 47 -2.62 -2.95 17.99
C LEU A 47 -2.11 -1.60 17.51
N TYR A 48 -1.97 -1.43 16.19
CA TYR A 48 -1.53 -0.18 15.58
C TYR A 48 -2.36 0.12 14.32
N ASP A 49 -2.11 1.27 13.72
CA ASP A 49 -2.93 1.82 12.65
C ASP A 49 -2.60 1.27 11.23
N GLY A 50 -1.75 0.25 11.13
CA GLY A 50 -1.33 -0.35 9.86
C GLY A 50 -0.25 0.44 9.09
N THR A 51 0.27 1.54 9.63
CA THR A 51 1.40 2.27 9.02
C THR A 51 2.74 1.70 9.45
N ALA A 52 3.79 1.93 8.64
CA ALA A 52 5.15 1.55 9.00
C ALA A 52 5.62 2.32 10.25
N GLU A 53 5.27 3.61 10.33
CA GLU A 53 5.52 4.46 11.49
C GLU A 53 4.85 3.89 12.74
N GLY A 54 3.57 3.50 12.66
CA GLY A 54 2.83 2.88 13.74
C GLY A 54 3.47 1.58 14.23
N LEU A 55 3.94 0.72 13.31
CA LEU A 55 4.68 -0.49 13.68
C LEU A 55 5.99 -0.16 14.40
N PHE A 56 6.76 0.82 13.94
CA PHE A 56 8.00 1.21 14.61
C PHE A 56 7.75 1.86 15.97
N SER A 57 6.68 2.63 16.14
CA SER A 57 6.24 3.13 17.45
C SER A 57 5.86 1.99 18.39
N ALA A 58 5.13 0.99 17.90
CA ALA A 58 4.79 -0.24 18.62
C ALA A 58 6.04 -1.01 19.06
N ILE A 59 7.00 -1.20 18.16
CA ILE A 59 8.29 -1.83 18.49
C ILE A 59 9.02 -1.03 19.56
N PHE A 60 9.08 0.30 19.45
CA PHE A 60 9.72 1.14 20.46
C PHE A 60 9.08 0.97 21.84
N ASP A 61 7.74 0.99 21.91
CA ASP A 61 7.02 0.86 23.17
C ASP A 61 7.19 -0.54 23.79
N ALA A 62 7.35 -1.59 23.00
CA ALA A 62 7.71 -2.93 23.52
C ALA A 62 9.03 -2.91 24.30
N TYR A 63 10.04 -2.14 23.86
CA TYR A 63 11.28 -1.97 24.63
C TYR A 63 11.08 -1.15 25.91
N VAL A 64 10.24 -0.11 25.87
CA VAL A 64 9.98 0.77 27.02
C VAL A 64 9.24 0.02 28.12
N PHE A 65 8.24 -0.78 27.75
CA PHE A 65 7.45 -1.55 28.69
C PHE A 65 8.10 -2.88 29.09
N HIS A 66 9.25 -3.22 28.50
CA HIS A 66 9.92 -4.51 28.67
C HIS A 66 9.00 -5.71 28.36
N GLU A 67 8.23 -5.58 27.28
CA GLU A 67 7.28 -6.59 26.83
C GLU A 67 7.79 -7.33 25.58
N ASP A 68 7.33 -8.56 25.42
CA ASP A 68 7.64 -9.44 24.29
C ASP A 68 6.37 -9.83 23.54
N PRO A 69 5.75 -8.89 22.78
CA PRO A 69 4.54 -9.18 22.04
C PRO A 69 4.79 -10.22 20.94
N GLU A 70 3.99 -11.27 20.94
CA GLU A 70 4.03 -12.30 19.90
C GLU A 70 3.28 -11.86 18.63
N ASP A 71 2.26 -11.01 18.79
CA ASP A 71 1.39 -10.59 17.71
C ASP A 71 1.30 -9.07 17.60
N PHE A 72 1.25 -8.64 16.34
CA PHE A 72 1.06 -7.27 15.93
C PHE A 72 -0.11 -7.27 14.95
N PHE A 73 -1.17 -6.52 15.27
CA PHE A 73 -2.37 -6.45 14.45
C PHE A 73 -2.64 -5.02 14.02
N CYS A 74 -3.08 -4.88 12.77
CA CYS A 74 -3.62 -3.64 12.25
C CYS A 74 -5.10 -3.54 12.63
N ASP A 75 -5.57 -2.31 12.86
CA ASP A 75 -6.98 -2.05 13.18
C ASP A 75 -7.93 -2.75 12.18
N GLY A 76 -8.92 -3.47 12.71
CA GLY A 76 -9.87 -4.29 11.94
C GLY A 76 -9.48 -5.77 11.72
N SER A 77 -8.23 -6.19 11.98
CA SER A 77 -7.78 -7.60 11.84
C SER A 77 -7.65 -8.34 13.17
N TYR A 78 -7.95 -7.67 14.29
CA TYR A 78 -7.70 -8.21 15.62
C TYR A 78 -8.73 -9.27 16.00
N GLN A 79 -8.24 -10.49 16.22
CA GLN A 79 -9.00 -11.56 16.85
C GLN A 79 -8.22 -12.06 18.08
N PRO A 80 -8.66 -11.70 19.30
CA PRO A 80 -7.96 -12.08 20.52
C PRO A 80 -7.91 -13.60 20.68
N ARG A 81 -6.75 -14.13 21.07
CA ARG A 81 -6.67 -15.48 21.64
C ARG A 81 -7.27 -15.49 23.05
N LEU A 82 -7.70 -16.66 23.51
CA LEU A 82 -8.20 -16.83 24.88
C LEU A 82 -7.11 -16.42 25.89
N GLY A 83 -7.42 -15.44 26.74
CA GLY A 83 -6.49 -14.93 27.75
C GLY A 83 -5.43 -13.95 27.24
N GLN A 84 -5.49 -13.54 25.97
CA GLN A 84 -4.58 -12.55 25.40
C GLN A 84 -5.01 -11.13 25.78
N SER A 85 -4.07 -10.36 26.34
CA SER A 85 -4.27 -8.93 26.56
C SER A 85 -3.93 -8.16 25.29
N SER A 86 -4.53 -6.99 25.07
CA SER A 86 -4.14 -6.12 23.95
C SER A 86 -3.78 -4.73 24.42
N ARG A 87 -2.82 -4.13 23.72
CA ARG A 87 -2.45 -2.72 23.88
C ARG A 87 -2.57 -2.00 22.56
N VAL A 88 -3.33 -0.91 22.55
CA VAL A 88 -3.40 0.01 21.43
C VAL A 88 -2.24 0.99 21.53
N ILE A 89 -1.43 1.04 20.48
CA ILE A 89 -0.28 1.94 20.38
C ILE A 89 -0.63 3.06 19.40
N ALA A 90 -0.51 4.31 19.88
CA ALA A 90 -0.62 5.47 19.02
C ALA A 90 0.66 5.67 18.19
N THR A 91 0.48 5.99 16.91
CA THR A 91 1.59 6.34 16.02
C THR A 91 2.27 7.62 16.51
N ASP A 92 3.59 7.54 16.67
CA ASP A 92 4.45 8.63 17.12
C ASP A 92 5.71 8.65 16.26
N GLU A 93 5.83 9.70 15.45
CA GLU A 93 6.93 9.87 14.49
C GLU A 93 8.30 9.93 15.18
N GLU A 94 8.40 10.51 16.39
CA GLU A 94 9.67 10.58 17.10
C GLU A 94 10.14 9.19 17.53
N LYS A 95 9.21 8.36 18.02
CA LYS A 95 9.51 6.95 18.36
C LYS A 95 9.96 6.17 17.14
N ALA A 96 9.25 6.29 16.02
CA ALA A 96 9.61 5.63 14.77
C ALA A 96 11.01 6.08 14.27
N LEU A 97 11.30 7.38 14.33
CA LEU A 97 12.61 7.94 13.99
C LEU A 97 13.73 7.45 14.91
N ARG A 98 13.47 7.22 16.20
CA ARG A 98 14.45 6.62 17.13
C ARG A 98 14.79 5.18 16.73
N VAL A 99 13.79 4.36 16.38
CA VAL A 99 14.01 2.99 15.90
C VAL A 99 14.82 3.01 14.60
N ARG A 100 14.45 3.85 13.64
CA ARG A 100 15.21 4.07 12.40
C ARG A 100 16.67 4.41 12.68
N ARG A 101 16.93 5.43 13.53
CA ARG A 101 18.30 5.85 13.88
C ARG A 101 19.09 4.71 14.54
N GLY A 102 18.44 3.92 15.40
CA GLY A 102 19.03 2.73 16.03
C GLY A 102 19.48 1.69 15.00
N LEU A 103 18.56 1.30 14.10
CA LEU A 103 18.84 0.31 13.05
C LEU A 103 19.93 0.77 12.09
N VAL A 104 19.87 2.03 11.64
CA VAL A 104 20.88 2.59 10.73
C VAL A 104 22.26 2.63 11.40
N ARG A 105 22.33 2.98 12.69
CA ARG A 105 23.59 3.00 13.45
C ARG A 105 24.19 1.61 13.63
N VAL A 106 23.37 0.58 13.84
CA VAL A 106 23.86 -0.77 14.15
C VAL A 106 24.12 -1.59 12.88
N GLY A 107 23.17 -1.61 11.94
CA GLY A 107 23.19 -2.45 10.74
C GLY A 107 23.23 -1.68 9.41
N GLY A 108 23.20 -0.35 9.44
CA GLY A 108 23.22 0.50 8.24
C GLY A 108 21.86 0.67 7.57
N SER A 109 21.83 1.52 6.53
CA SER A 109 20.59 1.88 5.84
C SER A 109 19.90 0.71 5.14
N LYS A 110 20.65 -0.29 4.67
CA LYS A 110 20.07 -1.50 4.03
C LYS A 110 19.21 -2.30 5.01
N VAL A 111 19.65 -2.43 6.26
CA VAL A 111 18.91 -3.15 7.31
C VAL A 111 17.62 -2.43 7.67
N PHE A 112 17.67 -1.10 7.82
CA PHE A 112 16.45 -0.32 8.04
C PHE A 112 15.48 -0.42 6.86
N ARG A 113 15.98 -0.34 5.62
CA ARG A 113 15.15 -0.50 4.42
C ARG A 113 14.47 -1.86 4.35
N ALA A 114 15.18 -2.94 4.69
CA ALA A 114 14.58 -4.27 4.73
C ALA A 114 13.45 -4.35 5.76
N ALA A 115 13.65 -3.81 6.97
CA ALA A 115 12.60 -3.72 7.98
C ALA A 115 11.41 -2.87 7.52
N LEU A 116 11.67 -1.71 6.89
CA LEU A 116 10.65 -0.81 6.35
C LEU A 116 9.86 -1.45 5.21
N HIS A 117 10.51 -2.13 4.28
CA HIS A 117 9.81 -2.81 3.19
C HIS A 117 8.97 -3.96 3.74
N ALA A 118 9.51 -4.76 4.66
CA ALA A 118 8.77 -5.86 5.27
C ALA A 118 7.57 -5.37 6.10
N SER A 119 7.64 -4.18 6.71
CA SER A 119 6.50 -3.60 7.45
C SER A 119 5.33 -3.17 6.56
N LEU A 120 5.53 -3.09 5.24
CA LEU A 120 4.48 -2.77 4.27
C LEU A 120 3.76 -4.02 3.74
N SER A 121 4.12 -5.21 4.23
CA SER A 121 3.47 -6.46 3.85
C SER A 121 2.17 -6.68 4.62
N ASP A 122 1.17 -7.26 3.95
CA ASP A 122 -0.13 -7.61 4.56
C ASP A 122 -0.11 -9.01 5.21
N GLU A 123 1.03 -9.70 5.17
CA GLU A 123 1.18 -11.01 5.80
C GLU A 123 0.97 -10.89 7.32
N PRO A 124 0.12 -11.72 7.96
CA PRO A 124 -0.21 -11.59 9.39
C PRO A 124 1.02 -11.61 10.31
N GLN A 125 2.04 -12.37 9.95
CA GLN A 125 3.30 -12.48 10.68
C GLN A 125 4.30 -11.34 10.42
N ALA A 126 4.00 -10.39 9.54
CA ALA A 126 4.94 -9.36 9.13
C ALA A 126 5.40 -8.48 10.31
N GLY A 127 4.46 -7.97 11.11
CA GLY A 127 4.78 -7.15 12.28
C GLY A 127 5.68 -7.88 13.29
N ALA A 128 5.33 -9.12 13.62
CA ALA A 128 6.12 -9.95 14.53
C ALA A 128 7.50 -10.32 13.95
N ALA A 129 7.60 -10.59 12.65
CA ALA A 129 8.86 -10.84 11.96
C ALA A 129 9.78 -9.62 11.99
N VAL A 130 9.23 -8.43 11.73
CA VAL A 130 9.97 -7.16 11.82
C VAL A 130 10.42 -6.91 13.25
N TYR A 131 9.56 -7.09 14.25
CA TYR A 131 9.93 -6.94 15.66
C TYR A 131 11.10 -7.86 16.06
N ARG A 132 11.01 -9.17 15.78
CA ARG A 132 12.10 -10.13 16.06
C ARG A 132 13.40 -9.77 15.33
N PHE A 133 13.30 -9.29 14.09
CA PHE A 133 14.44 -8.81 13.33
C PHE A 133 15.08 -7.58 13.97
N VAL A 134 14.27 -6.60 14.40
CA VAL A 134 14.76 -5.40 15.09
C VAL A 134 15.43 -5.78 16.41
N ARG A 135 14.88 -6.72 17.18
CA ARG A 135 15.51 -7.26 18.39
C ARG A 135 16.84 -7.93 18.12
N TYR A 136 16.90 -8.83 17.13
CA TYR A 136 18.16 -9.44 16.72
C TYR A 136 19.22 -8.39 16.35
N VAL A 137 18.86 -7.36 15.58
CA VAL A 137 19.79 -6.30 15.20
C VAL A 137 20.22 -5.48 16.42
N MET A 138 19.30 -5.07 17.29
CA MET A 138 19.61 -4.14 18.39
C MET A 138 20.26 -4.85 19.58
N ASP A 139 19.76 -6.02 19.98
CA ASP A 139 20.19 -6.74 21.18
C ASP A 139 21.43 -7.61 20.92
N ASP A 140 21.48 -8.34 19.80
CA ASP A 140 22.57 -9.29 19.54
C ASP A 140 23.74 -8.66 18.79
N LEU A 141 23.46 -7.77 17.83
CA LEU A 141 24.50 -7.10 17.03
C LEU A 141 24.88 -5.74 17.61
N GLY A 142 23.93 -5.04 18.23
CA GLY A 142 24.18 -3.72 18.85
C GLY A 142 25.20 -3.79 19.98
N LYS A 143 25.25 -4.90 20.72
CA LYS A 143 26.22 -5.16 21.80
C LYS A 143 27.62 -5.53 21.30
N ARG A 144 27.76 -5.91 20.02
CA ARG A 144 29.06 -6.26 19.42
C ARG A 144 29.80 -5.00 18.96
N PRO A 145 31.14 -5.00 19.01
CA PRO A 145 31.92 -3.92 18.41
C PRO A 145 31.68 -3.87 16.90
N SER A 146 31.68 -2.66 16.32
CA SER A 146 31.34 -2.44 14.91
C SER A 146 32.18 -3.30 13.94
N SER A 147 33.45 -3.52 14.26
CA SER A 147 34.39 -4.34 13.48
C SER A 147 34.06 -5.83 13.43
N ALA A 148 33.29 -6.34 14.39
CA ALA A 148 32.93 -7.77 14.50
C ALA A 148 31.48 -8.04 14.10
N ARG A 149 30.77 -7.06 13.55
CA ARG A 149 29.37 -7.22 13.12
C ARG A 149 29.33 -7.89 11.75
N PRO A 150 28.70 -9.07 11.61
CA PRO A 150 28.46 -9.67 10.31
C PRO A 150 27.47 -8.83 9.49
N SER A 151 27.52 -8.98 8.17
CA SER A 151 26.48 -8.43 7.29
C SER A 151 25.13 -9.10 7.60
N VAL A 152 24.20 -8.34 8.17
CA VAL A 152 22.86 -8.84 8.57
C VAL A 152 22.13 -9.43 7.37
N MET A 153 22.06 -8.66 6.28
CA MET A 153 21.37 -9.06 5.05
C MET A 153 22.10 -10.18 4.27
N GLY A 154 23.33 -10.52 4.66
CA GLY A 154 24.04 -11.69 4.13
C GLY A 154 23.65 -13.01 4.80
N GLN A 155 22.97 -12.96 5.95
CA GLN A 155 22.60 -14.14 6.75
C GLN A 155 21.18 -14.60 6.43
N LEU A 156 20.90 -14.91 5.16
CA LEU A 156 19.55 -15.28 4.72
C LEU A 156 18.99 -16.57 5.34
N ALA A 157 19.85 -17.42 5.94
CA ALA A 157 19.43 -18.61 6.67
C ALA A 157 19.08 -18.35 8.15
N HIS A 158 19.36 -17.15 8.67
CA HIS A 158 19.10 -16.84 10.07
C HIS A 158 17.59 -16.70 10.33
N PRO A 159 17.03 -17.31 11.39
CA PRO A 159 15.58 -17.36 11.63
C PRO A 159 14.93 -15.98 11.78
N CYS A 160 15.67 -14.97 12.27
CA CYS A 160 15.16 -13.59 12.36
C CYS A 160 15.31 -12.80 11.05
N VAL A 161 16.21 -13.20 10.13
CA VAL A 161 16.52 -12.46 8.90
C VAL A 161 15.73 -13.02 7.72
N ALA A 162 15.61 -14.34 7.61
CA ALA A 162 14.96 -15.02 6.49
C ALA A 162 13.52 -14.54 6.25
N PRO A 163 12.65 -14.39 7.29
CA PRO A 163 11.29 -13.92 7.09
C PRO A 163 11.25 -12.49 6.56
N VAL A 164 12.03 -11.57 7.13
CA VAL A 164 12.09 -10.17 6.68
C VAL A 164 12.60 -10.06 5.25
N ALA A 165 13.63 -10.83 4.87
CA ALA A 165 14.15 -10.84 3.51
C ALA A 165 13.11 -11.39 2.50
N SER A 166 12.30 -12.36 2.90
CA SER A 166 11.20 -12.89 2.09
C SER A 166 10.10 -11.86 1.89
N LEU A 167 9.65 -11.23 2.98
CA LEU A 167 8.63 -10.18 2.96
C LEU A 167 9.09 -8.97 2.13
N GLU A 168 10.32 -8.50 2.33
CA GLU A 168 10.90 -7.43 1.52
C GLU A 168 10.84 -7.76 0.02
N ARG A 169 11.25 -8.98 -0.37
CA ARG A 169 11.21 -9.40 -1.77
C ARG A 169 9.78 -9.41 -2.32
N GLN A 170 8.81 -9.91 -1.57
CA GLN A 170 7.41 -9.93 -1.97
C GLN A 170 6.86 -8.52 -2.19
N VAL A 171 7.08 -7.62 -1.22
CA VAL A 171 6.65 -6.22 -1.29
C VAL A 171 7.30 -5.50 -2.46
N LEU A 172 8.60 -5.68 -2.68
CA LEU A 172 9.30 -5.05 -3.81
C LEU A 172 8.82 -5.59 -5.16
N ASN A 173 8.59 -6.90 -5.28
CA ASN A 173 8.01 -7.48 -6.49
C ASN A 173 6.62 -6.91 -6.78
N GLU A 174 5.81 -6.71 -5.75
CA GLU A 174 4.50 -6.08 -5.87
C GLU A 174 4.60 -4.60 -6.30
N ALA A 175 5.52 -3.84 -5.70
CA ALA A 175 5.81 -2.48 -6.13
C ALA A 175 6.30 -2.41 -7.59
N HIS A 176 7.07 -3.41 -8.05
CA HIS A 176 7.45 -3.54 -9.46
C HIS A 176 6.26 -3.81 -10.37
N ARG A 177 5.30 -4.65 -9.95
CA ARG A 177 4.05 -4.87 -10.69
C ARG A 177 3.23 -3.60 -10.82
N MET A 178 3.11 -2.82 -9.75
CA MET A 178 2.43 -1.52 -9.81
C MET A 178 3.09 -0.58 -10.84
N LYS A 179 4.42 -0.52 -10.88
CA LYS A 179 5.14 0.28 -11.89
C LYS A 179 4.87 -0.17 -13.33
N GLN A 180 4.60 -1.45 -13.55
CA GLN A 180 4.33 -2.02 -14.87
C GLN A 180 2.87 -1.85 -15.31
N PHE A 181 1.94 -2.00 -14.37
CA PHE A 181 0.53 -2.23 -14.69
C PHE A 181 -0.42 -1.11 -14.30
N LEU A 182 0.03 -0.11 -13.53
CA LEU A 182 -0.80 1.07 -13.27
C LEU A 182 -1.22 1.73 -14.60
N ARG A 183 -2.50 2.11 -14.68
CA ARG A 183 -3.09 2.86 -15.78
C ARG A 183 -3.66 4.16 -15.23
N PHE A 184 -3.17 5.28 -15.74
CA PHE A 184 -3.72 6.58 -15.40
C PHE A 184 -4.86 6.92 -16.35
N ARG A 185 -5.94 7.43 -15.77
CA ARG A 185 -7.08 8.01 -16.48
C ARG A 185 -7.16 9.49 -16.18
N GLN A 186 -7.45 10.31 -17.17
CA GLN A 186 -7.65 11.72 -16.97
C GLN A 186 -9.07 11.98 -16.45
N LYS A 187 -9.16 12.63 -15.29
CA LYS A 187 -10.41 13.11 -14.70
C LYS A 187 -10.73 14.51 -15.16
N GLU A 188 -11.99 14.91 -15.02
CA GLU A 188 -12.35 16.32 -15.13
C GLU A 188 -11.50 17.19 -14.20
N GLY A 189 -11.13 18.40 -14.64
CA GLY A 189 -10.23 19.28 -13.89
C GLY A 189 -8.73 18.98 -14.05
N GLY A 190 -8.35 18.05 -14.94
CA GLY A 190 -6.94 17.84 -15.32
C GLY A 190 -6.12 16.98 -14.37
N LEU A 191 -6.76 16.36 -13.37
CA LEU A 191 -6.13 15.39 -12.47
C LEU A 191 -6.04 14.02 -13.16
N TRP A 192 -4.88 13.37 -13.05
CA TRP A 192 -4.71 11.98 -13.48
C TRP A 192 -4.89 11.02 -12.31
N VAL A 193 -5.72 10.00 -12.48
CA VAL A 193 -6.00 9.03 -11.41
C VAL A 193 -5.70 7.62 -11.90
N ALA A 194 -4.91 6.89 -11.12
CA ALA A 194 -4.74 5.45 -11.29
C ALA A 194 -5.30 4.72 -10.06
N VAL A 195 -6.00 3.62 -10.30
CA VAL A 195 -6.54 2.74 -9.24
C VAL A 195 -5.79 1.43 -9.28
N CYS A 196 -5.46 0.86 -8.12
CA CYS A 196 -4.86 -0.45 -8.01
C CYS A 196 -5.36 -1.23 -6.80
N ASN A 197 -5.17 -2.54 -6.86
CA ASN A 197 -5.46 -3.52 -5.81
C ASN A 197 -4.21 -4.32 -5.45
N SER A 198 -3.26 -3.67 -4.79
CA SER A 198 -1.99 -4.28 -4.42
C SER A 198 -2.15 -5.32 -3.28
N ASN A 199 -1.24 -6.31 -3.22
CA ASN A 199 -1.15 -7.30 -2.13
C ASN A 199 -0.18 -6.86 -1.00
N ALA A 200 0.17 -5.59 -0.98
CA ALA A 200 1.01 -4.95 0.02
C ALA A 200 0.79 -3.43 -0.08
N ASN A 201 1.03 -2.70 1.00
CA ASN A 201 0.94 -1.25 1.02
C ASN A 201 2.14 -0.61 0.29
N VAL A 202 2.16 -0.70 -1.04
CA VAL A 202 3.28 -0.30 -1.89
C VAL A 202 3.20 1.14 -2.39
N ILE A 203 2.10 1.85 -2.12
CA ILE A 203 1.92 3.25 -2.54
C ILE A 203 3.13 4.12 -2.19
N PRO A 204 3.65 4.11 -0.94
CA PRO A 204 4.84 4.90 -0.59
C PRO A 204 6.07 4.57 -1.46
N LEU A 205 6.20 3.33 -1.95
CA LEU A 205 7.35 2.87 -2.75
C LEU A 205 7.23 3.22 -4.24
N VAL A 206 6.01 3.38 -4.75
CA VAL A 206 5.76 3.71 -6.15
C VAL A 206 5.65 5.21 -6.37
N MET A 207 5.22 5.97 -5.36
CA MET A 207 5.08 7.43 -5.47
C MET A 207 6.39 8.11 -5.87
N ASP A 208 7.53 7.74 -5.29
CA ASP A 208 8.84 8.27 -5.69
C ASP A 208 9.17 8.03 -7.17
N HIS A 209 8.73 6.90 -7.73
CA HIS A 209 8.96 6.58 -9.13
C HIS A 209 8.11 7.44 -10.07
N PHE A 210 6.82 7.58 -9.75
CA PHE A 210 5.88 8.33 -10.58
C PHE A 210 6.06 9.83 -10.41
N SER A 211 6.30 10.33 -9.20
CA SER A 211 6.49 11.78 -8.97
C SER A 211 7.75 12.30 -9.68
N GLY A 212 8.78 11.48 -9.84
CA GLY A 212 9.98 11.83 -10.58
C GLY A 212 9.83 11.80 -12.11
N ARG A 213 8.84 11.07 -12.64
CA ARG A 213 8.62 10.88 -14.10
C ARG A 213 7.43 11.65 -14.64
N PHE A 214 6.37 11.74 -13.85
CA PHE A 214 5.10 12.39 -14.14
C PHE A 214 4.99 13.66 -13.28
N ASN A 215 6.05 14.48 -13.34
CA ASN A 215 6.26 15.63 -12.44
C ASN A 215 5.54 16.91 -12.87
N THR A 216 5.04 16.95 -14.11
CA THR A 216 4.38 18.12 -14.72
C THR A 216 2.85 18.05 -14.68
N GLN A 217 2.28 16.87 -14.40
CA GLN A 217 0.84 16.70 -14.24
C GLN A 217 0.51 16.36 -12.78
N PRO A 218 -0.56 16.93 -12.21
CA PRO A 218 -1.06 16.46 -10.93
C PRO A 218 -1.64 15.06 -11.11
N PHE A 219 -1.30 14.16 -10.18
CA PHE A 219 -1.81 12.80 -10.21
C PHE A 219 -2.10 12.22 -8.83
N ALA A 220 -2.98 11.23 -8.80
CA ALA A 220 -3.26 10.41 -7.64
C ALA A 220 -3.16 8.93 -7.99
N ILE A 221 -2.56 8.14 -7.11
CA ILE A 221 -2.61 6.67 -7.15
C ILE A 221 -3.40 6.22 -5.94
N TYR A 222 -4.53 5.56 -6.19
CA TYR A 222 -5.42 5.04 -5.16
C TYR A 222 -5.29 3.52 -5.06
N ASP A 223 -4.97 3.04 -3.86
CA ASP A 223 -5.02 1.63 -3.50
C ASP A 223 -6.37 1.30 -2.86
N GLU A 224 -7.22 0.57 -3.58
CA GLU A 224 -8.58 0.23 -3.15
C GLU A 224 -8.60 -0.80 -2.01
N VAL A 225 -7.55 -1.63 -1.90
CA VAL A 225 -7.42 -2.65 -0.84
C VAL A 225 -7.06 -1.98 0.47
N HIS A 226 -6.07 -1.08 0.45
CA HIS A 226 -5.56 -0.41 1.66
C HIS A 226 -6.28 0.89 1.98
N ARG A 227 -7.10 1.41 1.05
CA ARG A 227 -7.73 2.74 1.10
C ARG A 227 -6.71 3.86 1.32
N VAL A 228 -5.54 3.71 0.72
CA VAL A 228 -4.45 4.70 0.75
C VAL A 228 -4.38 5.39 -0.59
N VAL A 229 -4.27 6.72 -0.57
CA VAL A 229 -4.04 7.52 -1.77
C VAL A 229 -2.70 8.25 -1.68
N GLY A 230 -1.88 8.09 -2.70
CA GLY A 230 -0.70 8.93 -2.93
C GLY A 230 -1.07 10.06 -3.88
N ILE A 231 -0.93 11.30 -3.43
CA ILE A 231 -1.25 12.51 -4.21
C ILE A 231 0.07 13.21 -4.55
N SER A 232 0.29 13.50 -5.82
CA SER A 232 1.47 14.19 -6.32
C SER A 232 1.10 15.48 -7.06
N GLN A 233 1.86 16.53 -6.77
CA GLN A 233 1.77 17.84 -7.42
C GLN A 233 3.17 18.46 -7.48
N ASP A 234 3.58 18.93 -8.65
CA ASP A 234 4.88 19.60 -8.88
C ASP A 234 6.10 18.79 -8.39
N GLY A 235 6.06 17.47 -8.63
CA GLY A 235 7.12 16.54 -8.22
C GLY A 235 7.20 16.24 -6.72
N ARG A 236 6.32 16.83 -5.90
CA ARG A 236 6.17 16.51 -4.47
C ARG A 236 4.94 15.64 -4.27
N TRP A 237 4.98 14.76 -3.28
CA TRP A 237 3.84 13.91 -2.97
C TRP A 237 3.56 13.79 -1.49
N ARG A 238 2.33 13.41 -1.17
CA ARG A 238 1.85 13.11 0.19
C ARG A 238 0.94 11.89 0.16
N LEU A 239 0.84 11.20 1.30
CA LEU A 239 -0.12 10.11 1.51
C LEU A 239 -1.33 10.64 2.25
N SER A 240 -2.48 10.02 1.99
CA SER A 240 -3.71 10.26 2.73
C SER A 240 -4.51 8.95 2.82
N ARG A 241 -5.30 8.78 3.87
CA ARG A 241 -6.30 7.71 3.93
C ARG A 241 -7.58 8.21 3.27
N ALA A 242 -8.12 7.46 2.33
CA ALA A 242 -9.40 7.78 1.71
C ALA A 242 -10.53 7.38 2.66
N SER A 243 -11.35 8.35 3.06
CA SER A 243 -12.56 8.12 3.87
C SER A 243 -13.78 7.73 3.02
N ALA A 244 -13.76 8.06 1.73
CA ALA A 244 -14.73 7.67 0.72
C ALA A 244 -14.08 7.73 -0.67
N GLU A 245 -14.54 6.89 -1.62
CA GLU A 245 -14.24 7.06 -3.04
C GLU A 245 -14.86 8.38 -3.50
N ALA A 246 -14.03 9.35 -3.85
CA ALA A 246 -14.50 10.45 -4.66
C ALA A 246 -14.61 9.92 -6.09
N GLU A 247 -15.83 9.61 -6.53
CA GLU A 247 -16.13 9.31 -7.92
C GLU A 247 -15.93 10.58 -8.76
N LEU A 248 -14.69 10.81 -9.18
CA LEU A 248 -14.40 11.83 -10.18
C LEU A 248 -14.78 11.30 -11.55
N ALA A 249 -15.63 12.04 -12.26
CA ALA A 249 -15.98 11.76 -13.63
C ALA A 249 -14.70 11.76 -14.51
N ASP A 250 -14.61 10.78 -15.40
CA ASP A 250 -13.59 10.74 -16.43
C ASP A 250 -13.82 11.92 -17.40
N CYS A 251 -12.74 12.49 -17.94
CA CYS A 251 -12.89 13.55 -18.93
C CYS A 251 -13.53 12.99 -20.22
N ALA A 252 -14.23 13.82 -20.99
CA ALA A 252 -14.94 13.38 -22.20
C ALA A 252 -14.01 12.69 -23.24
N ALA A 253 -12.72 13.06 -23.27
CA ALA A 253 -11.73 12.49 -24.18
C ALA A 253 -11.12 11.17 -23.68
N GLU A 254 -11.28 10.82 -22.40
CA GLU A 254 -10.67 9.62 -21.80
C GLU A 254 -11.21 8.34 -22.44
N GLU A 255 -12.50 8.29 -22.75
CA GLU A 255 -13.12 7.12 -23.39
C GLU A 255 -12.55 6.87 -24.79
N LEU A 256 -12.32 7.94 -25.56
CA LEU A 256 -11.66 7.84 -26.88
C LEU A 256 -10.22 7.35 -26.74
N MET A 257 -9.48 7.85 -25.74
CA MET A 257 -8.10 7.44 -25.48
C MET A 257 -8.02 5.96 -25.06
N ALA A 258 -8.92 5.51 -24.20
CA ALA A 258 -9.01 4.13 -23.77
C ALA A 258 -9.29 3.17 -24.95
N GLN A 259 -10.18 3.56 -25.86
CA GLN A 259 -10.43 2.79 -27.10
C GLN A 259 -9.22 2.76 -28.02
N ALA A 260 -8.57 3.90 -28.25
CA ALA A 260 -7.35 3.98 -29.06
C ALA A 260 -6.23 3.09 -28.50
N TRP A 261 -6.08 3.07 -27.17
CA TRP A 261 -5.14 2.19 -26.49
C TRP A 261 -5.44 0.70 -26.71
N CYS A 262 -6.72 0.30 -26.61
CA CYS A 262 -7.11 -1.09 -26.84
C CYS A 262 -6.84 -1.52 -28.29
N VAL A 263 -7.14 -0.66 -29.27
CA VAL A 263 -6.83 -0.91 -30.69
C VAL A 263 -5.32 -1.05 -30.91
N TYR A 264 -4.53 -0.16 -30.33
CA TYR A 264 -3.06 -0.27 -30.36
C TYR A 264 -2.57 -1.59 -29.72
N TYR A 265 -3.08 -1.95 -28.54
CA TYR A 265 -2.69 -3.18 -27.85
C TYR A 265 -2.99 -4.44 -28.68
N ASP A 266 -4.19 -4.51 -29.26
CA ASP A 266 -4.61 -5.65 -30.09
C ASP A 266 -3.79 -5.71 -31.40
N SER A 267 -3.58 -4.58 -32.08
CA SER A 267 -2.79 -4.52 -33.31
C SER A 267 -1.30 -4.79 -33.12
N ALA A 268 -0.74 -4.44 -31.97
CA ALA A 268 0.65 -4.76 -31.62
C ALA A 268 0.83 -6.23 -31.21
N SER A 269 -0.27 -6.95 -30.96
CA SER A 269 -0.22 -8.35 -30.56
C SER A 269 0.05 -9.27 -31.76
N ILE A 270 0.91 -10.27 -31.54
CA ILE A 270 1.25 -11.28 -32.56
C ILE A 270 0.48 -12.54 -32.22
N ASP A 271 -0.55 -12.88 -33.01
CA ASP A 271 -1.47 -13.99 -32.72
C ASP A 271 -0.75 -15.33 -32.53
N VAL A 272 0.28 -15.60 -33.33
CA VAL A 272 1.10 -16.83 -33.24
C VAL A 272 1.85 -16.94 -31.91
N ARG A 273 2.06 -15.82 -31.20
CA ARG A 273 2.72 -15.77 -29.88
C ARG A 273 1.73 -15.68 -28.72
N TYR A 274 0.43 -15.80 -28.98
CA TYR A 274 -0.58 -15.74 -27.94
C TYR A 274 -0.49 -16.97 -27.01
N HIS A 275 -0.03 -16.74 -25.78
CA HIS A 275 0.08 -17.78 -24.76
C HIS A 275 -0.66 -17.34 -23.48
N PRO A 276 -1.92 -17.75 -23.28
CA PRO A 276 -2.76 -17.21 -22.21
C PRO A 276 -2.26 -17.60 -20.81
N GLU A 277 -1.72 -18.80 -20.63
CA GLU A 277 -1.17 -19.24 -19.34
C GLU A 277 0.07 -18.43 -18.93
N LEU A 278 1.00 -18.22 -19.87
CA LEU A 278 2.18 -17.40 -19.66
C LEU A 278 1.81 -15.94 -19.33
N ARG A 279 0.78 -15.40 -19.98
CA ARG A 279 0.25 -14.08 -19.61
C ARG A 279 -0.24 -14.07 -18.17
N ARG A 280 -1.03 -15.05 -17.73
CA ARG A 280 -1.52 -15.13 -16.34
C ARG A 280 -0.37 -15.24 -15.32
N GLN A 281 0.73 -15.87 -15.69
CA GLN A 281 1.92 -15.98 -14.84
C GLN A 281 2.64 -14.63 -14.68
N PHE A 282 2.82 -13.87 -15.77
CA PHE A 282 3.48 -12.55 -15.72
C PHE A 282 2.57 -11.40 -15.30
N MET A 283 1.28 -11.51 -15.57
CA MET A 283 0.25 -10.50 -15.35
C MET A 283 -0.88 -11.13 -14.51
N PRO A 284 -0.77 -11.07 -13.17
CA PRO A 284 -1.75 -11.66 -12.26
C PRO A 284 -3.18 -11.20 -12.58
N MET A 285 -4.12 -12.16 -12.64
CA MET A 285 -5.51 -11.89 -13.03
C MET A 285 -6.22 -10.86 -12.13
N ARG A 286 -5.85 -10.79 -10.84
CA ARG A 286 -6.43 -9.78 -9.93
C ARG A 286 -6.24 -8.35 -10.44
N LEU A 287 -5.14 -8.06 -11.15
CA LEU A 287 -4.85 -6.72 -11.66
C LEU A 287 -5.72 -6.34 -12.85
N TRP A 288 -6.33 -7.31 -13.53
CA TRP A 288 -6.96 -7.10 -14.84
C TRP A 288 -8.14 -6.13 -14.79
N GLY A 289 -8.86 -6.06 -13.65
CA GLY A 289 -9.95 -5.11 -13.45
C GLY A 289 -9.51 -3.64 -13.59
N ASN A 290 -8.27 -3.35 -13.20
CA ASN A 290 -7.68 -2.00 -13.23
C ASN A 290 -6.85 -1.73 -14.50
N ILE A 291 -6.87 -2.65 -15.48
CA ILE A 291 -6.06 -2.56 -16.69
C ILE A 291 -6.97 -2.45 -17.90
N THR A 292 -6.96 -1.28 -18.55
CA THR A 292 -7.87 -0.89 -19.64
C THR A 292 -7.96 -1.93 -20.75
N GLU A 293 -6.83 -2.48 -21.21
CA GLU A 293 -6.79 -3.46 -22.29
C GLU A 293 -7.27 -4.88 -21.90
N MET A 294 -7.43 -5.15 -20.60
CA MET A 294 -7.89 -6.45 -20.10
C MET A 294 -9.33 -6.41 -19.59
N SER A 295 -9.80 -5.24 -19.14
CA SER A 295 -11.17 -5.03 -18.65
C SER A 295 -12.19 -4.84 -19.77
N ARG A 296 -11.73 -4.56 -21.00
CA ARG A 296 -12.58 -4.35 -22.18
C ARG A 296 -12.54 -5.56 -23.12
N PRO A 297 -13.66 -5.91 -23.77
CA PRO A 297 -13.65 -6.95 -24.79
C PRO A 297 -12.74 -6.54 -25.96
N ARG A 298 -11.95 -7.50 -26.46
CA ARG A 298 -11.06 -7.31 -27.62
C ARG A 298 -11.86 -6.85 -28.84
N ALA A 299 -11.28 -5.95 -29.63
CA ALA A 299 -11.95 -5.41 -30.82
C ALA A 299 -12.32 -6.50 -31.84
N HIS A 300 -11.52 -7.57 -31.94
CA HIS A 300 -11.80 -8.71 -32.83
C HIS A 300 -13.08 -9.48 -32.44
N ALA A 301 -13.42 -9.54 -31.15
CA ALA A 301 -14.64 -10.19 -30.69
C ALA A 301 -15.91 -9.38 -31.07
N ILE A 302 -15.77 -8.06 -31.18
CA ILE A 302 -16.84 -7.15 -31.63
C ILE A 302 -17.01 -7.27 -33.17
N GLY A 303 -15.92 -7.46 -33.91
CA GLY A 303 -15.95 -7.69 -35.36
C GLY A 303 -16.64 -9.00 -35.76
N GLU A 304 -16.34 -10.11 -35.06
CA GLU A 304 -17.03 -11.40 -35.28
C GLU A 304 -18.51 -11.34 -34.87
N ALA A 305 -18.83 -10.71 -33.73
CA ALA A 305 -20.21 -10.56 -33.28
C ALA A 305 -21.04 -9.66 -34.23
N ALA A 306 -20.47 -8.57 -34.73
CA ALA A 306 -21.13 -7.67 -35.68
C ALA A 306 -21.34 -8.30 -37.06
N LEU A 307 -20.47 -9.22 -37.50
CA LEU A 307 -20.62 -9.96 -38.76
C LEU A 307 -21.57 -11.17 -38.64
N SER A 308 -21.75 -11.73 -37.44
CA SER A 308 -22.70 -12.84 -37.19
C SER A 308 -24.17 -12.40 -37.07
N GLY A 309 -24.41 -11.10 -36.86
CA GLY A 309 -25.74 -10.50 -36.72
C GLY A 309 -26.28 -9.82 -37.99
N LEU A 310 -25.52 -9.83 -39.10
CA LEU A 310 -26.02 -9.34 -40.37
C LEU A 310 -26.88 -10.43 -41.04
N PRO A 311 -28.14 -10.13 -41.40
CA PRO A 311 -28.89 -11.04 -42.25
C PRO A 311 -28.10 -11.27 -43.54
N ASN A 312 -27.99 -12.54 -43.92
CA ASN A 312 -27.28 -13.00 -45.10
C ASN A 312 -27.67 -12.13 -46.31
N ALA A 313 -26.70 -11.45 -46.91
CA ALA A 313 -26.91 -10.52 -48.04
C ALA A 313 -27.52 -11.17 -49.29
N ALA A 314 -27.71 -12.51 -49.27
CA ALA A 314 -28.42 -13.26 -50.29
C ALA A 314 -29.96 -13.16 -50.24
N ALA A 315 -30.56 -12.49 -49.24
CA ALA A 315 -32.03 -12.41 -49.09
C ALA A 315 -32.69 -11.11 -49.61
N LEU A 316 -31.94 -10.23 -50.32
CA LEU A 316 -32.44 -8.90 -50.74
C LEU A 316 -32.40 -8.67 -52.26
N ILE A 317 -32.30 -9.71 -53.08
CA ILE A 317 -32.28 -9.59 -54.57
C ILE A 317 -33.40 -10.37 -55.29
N ASP A 318 -34.28 -11.11 -54.60
CA ASP A 318 -35.49 -11.65 -55.24
C ASP A 318 -36.72 -11.41 -54.37
N GLY A 319 -37.63 -10.56 -54.85
CA GLY A 319 -38.90 -10.20 -54.21
C GLY A 319 -39.49 -8.90 -54.74
#